data_AF-A0AAD5HCJ5-F1
#
_entry.id   AF-A0AAD5HCJ5-F1
#
_cell.length_a   1.000
_cell.length_b   1.000
_cell.length_c   1.000
_cell.angle_alpha   90.00
_cell.angle_beta   90.00
_cell.angle_gamma   90.00
#
_symmetry.space_group_name_H-M   'P 1'
#
loop_
_entity.id
_entity.type
_entity.pdbx_description
1 polymer ?
#
loop_
_entity_poly.entity_id
_entity_poly.type
_entity_poly.pdbx_seq_one_letter_code
_entity_poly.pdbx_strand_id
1 'polypeptide(L)'
;MKLKVSGANMKDESAQLSSYGVHYNSIVELDGHLPGKEDLQEAASGNPEEVGLCLRIAQTVEKLKESAVPVIEKYDKEVVEYIAGGIIDETKRKKLLDMSAYINEQLMQSLFALDGITCEIDFTTARQKRREGVRYAQGLLDRLDKIKSDLRVFIDSHKA
;
A
#
# COMPACT_ATOMS: atom_id res chain seq x y z
N MET A 1 2.09 -12.87 10.43
CA MET A 1 2.46 -13.95 11.36
C MET A 1 3.40 -14.87 10.62
N LYS A 2 4.51 -15.30 11.24
CA LYS A 2 5.44 -16.28 10.70
C LYS A 2 5.68 -17.33 11.75
N LEU A 3 5.63 -18.60 11.37
CA LEU A 3 5.92 -19.71 12.28
C LEU A 3 7.37 -20.16 12.09
N LYS A 4 8.06 -20.36 13.19
CA LYS A 4 9.41 -20.91 13.26
C LYS A 4 9.42 -22.22 14.02
N VAL A 5 10.13 -23.19 13.45
CA VAL A 5 10.36 -24.50 14.06
C VAL A 5 11.86 -24.75 13.99
N SER A 6 12.48 -25.07 15.13
CA SER A 6 13.91 -25.38 15.22
C SER A 6 14.82 -24.31 14.58
N GLY A 7 14.44 -23.03 14.70
CA GLY A 7 15.17 -21.87 14.16
C GLY A 7 14.91 -21.56 12.67
N ALA A 8 14.09 -22.33 11.97
CA ALA A 8 13.76 -22.10 10.56
C ALA A 8 12.31 -21.62 10.36
N ASN A 9 12.10 -20.67 9.44
CA ASN A 9 10.76 -20.20 9.06
C ASN A 9 10.03 -21.26 8.22
N MET A 10 8.80 -21.60 8.59
CA MET A 10 7.89 -22.36 7.75
C MET A 10 7.46 -21.48 6.57
N LYS A 11 7.66 -21.97 5.34
CA LYS A 11 7.43 -21.19 4.10
C LYS A 11 6.17 -21.62 3.36
N ASP A 12 5.86 -22.91 3.40
CA ASP A 12 4.70 -23.52 2.77
C ASP A 12 3.65 -23.83 3.84
N GLU A 13 2.51 -23.14 3.74
CA GLU A 13 1.35 -23.27 4.64
C GLU A 13 0.54 -24.55 4.39
N SER A 14 0.74 -25.21 3.24
CA SER A 14 0.02 -26.43 2.86
C SER A 14 0.76 -27.72 3.22
N ALA A 15 2.05 -27.63 3.56
CA ALA A 15 2.86 -28.78 3.94
C ALA A 15 2.48 -29.32 5.33
N GLN A 16 2.57 -30.64 5.49
CA GLN A 16 2.27 -31.29 6.76
C GLN A 16 3.27 -30.89 7.84
N LEU A 17 2.80 -30.80 9.09
CA LEU A 17 3.64 -30.48 10.25
C LEU A 17 4.85 -31.42 10.40
N SER A 18 4.65 -32.71 10.10
CA SER A 18 5.71 -33.72 10.09
C SER A 18 6.83 -33.41 9.09
N SER A 19 6.52 -32.78 7.95
CA SER A 19 7.52 -32.37 6.94
C SER A 19 8.46 -31.29 7.44
N TYR A 20 8.04 -30.52 8.45
CA TYR A 20 8.87 -29.54 9.16
C TYR A 20 9.53 -30.10 10.43
N GLY A 21 9.44 -31.41 10.66
CA GLY A 21 9.96 -32.05 11.87
C GLY A 21 9.19 -31.68 13.13
N VAL A 22 7.95 -31.17 12.98
CA VAL A 22 7.06 -30.91 14.12
C VAL A 22 6.44 -32.23 14.56
N HIS A 23 6.73 -32.62 15.79
CA HIS A 23 6.22 -33.80 16.45
C HIS A 23 5.63 -33.42 17.81
N TYR A 24 5.15 -34.43 18.54
CA TYR A 24 4.68 -34.23 19.91
C TYR A 24 5.79 -33.61 20.77
N ASN A 25 5.44 -32.61 21.58
CA ASN A 25 6.36 -31.80 22.39
C ASN A 25 7.37 -30.92 21.61
N SER A 26 7.21 -30.72 20.30
CA SER A 26 8.00 -29.72 19.58
C SER A 26 7.64 -28.30 20.02
N ILE A 27 8.66 -27.44 20.12
CA ILE A 27 8.49 -26.00 20.39
C ILE A 27 8.36 -25.27 19.06
N VAL A 28 7.30 -24.48 18.91
CA VAL A 28 7.04 -23.65 17.75
C VAL A 28 6.98 -22.20 18.19
N GLU A 29 7.75 -21.34 17.53
CA GLU A 29 7.77 -19.91 17.78
C GLU A 29 6.86 -19.20 16.78
N LEU A 30 5.97 -18.34 17.27
CA LEU A 30 5.10 -17.50 16.45
C LEU A 30 5.63 -16.07 16.46
N ASP A 31 6.24 -15.65 15.37
CA ASP A 31 6.61 -14.26 15.13
C ASP A 31 5.36 -13.50 14.63
N GLY A 32 4.72 -12.78 15.55
CA GLY A 32 3.50 -12.01 15.29
C GLY A 32 3.37 -10.83 16.24
N HIS A 33 2.48 -9.90 15.89
CA HIS A 33 2.06 -8.86 16.82
C HIS A 33 0.89 -9.40 17.63
N LEU A 34 1.05 -9.48 18.95
CA LEU A 34 -0.03 -9.84 19.86
C LEU A 34 -0.81 -8.55 20.19
N PRO A 35 -2.07 -8.41 19.73
CA PRO A 35 -2.84 -7.20 20.00
C PRO A 35 -3.12 -7.05 21.49
N GLY A 36 -3.00 -5.81 21.98
CA GLY A 36 -3.29 -5.46 23.36
C GLY A 36 -4.79 -5.50 23.67
N LYS A 37 -5.15 -5.45 24.96
CA LYS A 37 -6.56 -5.40 25.39
C LYS A 37 -7.29 -4.15 24.90
N GLU A 38 -6.57 -3.05 24.68
CA GLU A 38 -7.10 -1.79 24.13
C GLU A 38 -7.44 -1.96 22.64
N ASP A 39 -6.57 -2.62 21.86
CA ASP A 39 -6.80 -2.87 20.44
C ASP A 39 -8.01 -3.80 20.20
N LEU A 40 -8.25 -4.74 21.12
CA LEU A 40 -9.42 -5.63 21.10
C LEU A 40 -10.75 -4.89 21.35
N GLN A 41 -10.73 -3.75 22.05
CA GLN A 41 -11.93 -2.93 22.25
C GLN A 41 -12.27 -2.08 21.03
N GLU A 42 -11.29 -1.75 20.18
CA GLU A 42 -11.52 -1.04 18.92
C GLU A 42 -12.08 -1.94 17.80
N ALA A 43 -11.86 -3.25 17.89
CA ALA A 43 -12.47 -4.23 17.00
C ALA A 43 -13.95 -4.43 17.37
N ALA A 44 -14.85 -4.20 16.42
CA ALA A 44 -16.29 -4.37 16.64
C ALA A 44 -16.66 -5.81 17.01
N SER A 45 -15.89 -6.79 16.54
CA SER A 45 -16.08 -8.21 16.86
C SER A 45 -15.38 -8.67 18.15
N GLY A 46 -14.47 -7.86 18.73
CA GLY A 46 -13.58 -8.29 19.81
C GLY A 46 -12.60 -9.42 19.42
N ASN A 47 -12.48 -9.73 18.11
CA ASN A 47 -11.62 -10.79 17.62
C ASN A 47 -10.19 -10.27 17.36
N PRO A 48 -9.13 -10.90 17.91
CA PRO A 48 -7.74 -10.54 17.63
C PRO A 48 -7.37 -10.60 16.14
N GLU A 49 -8.07 -11.40 15.34
CA GLU A 49 -7.89 -11.45 13.88
C GLU A 49 -8.35 -10.17 13.19
N GLU A 50 -9.51 -9.60 13.59
CA GLU A 50 -9.99 -8.32 13.06
C GLU A 50 -8.97 -7.20 13.35
N VAL A 51 -8.40 -7.20 14.56
CA VAL A 51 -7.34 -6.27 14.95
C VAL A 51 -6.10 -6.46 14.07
N GLY A 52 -5.67 -7.71 13.86
CA GLY A 52 -4.53 -8.02 12.98
C GLY A 52 -4.74 -7.56 11.54
N LEU A 53 -5.96 -7.67 11.02
CA LEU A 53 -6.34 -7.12 9.70
C LEU A 53 -6.31 -5.60 9.70
N CYS A 54 -6.86 -4.95 10.74
CA CYS A 54 -6.82 -3.49 10.89
C CYS A 54 -5.39 -2.95 10.89
N LEU A 55 -4.48 -3.60 11.63
CA LEU A 55 -3.06 -3.23 11.66
C LEU A 55 -2.39 -3.42 10.30
N ARG A 56 -2.68 -4.52 9.60
CA ARG A 56 -2.15 -4.73 8.25
C ARG A 56 -2.61 -3.66 7.27
N ILE A 57 -3.90 -3.30 7.32
CA ILE A 57 -4.46 -2.21 6.50
C ILE A 57 -3.75 -0.89 6.85
N ALA A 58 -3.62 -0.57 8.13
CA ALA A 58 -2.94 0.65 8.58
C ALA A 58 -1.50 0.73 8.08
N GLN A 59 -0.72 -0.35 8.21
CA GLN A 59 0.65 -0.42 7.72
C GLN A 59 0.74 -0.23 6.19
N THR A 60 -0.20 -0.79 5.43
CA THR A 60 -0.24 -0.59 3.97
C THR A 60 -0.51 0.88 3.63
N VAL A 61 -1.44 1.52 4.34
CA VAL A 61 -1.76 2.95 4.16
C VAL A 61 -0.62 3.86 4.61
N GLU A 62 0.08 3.53 5.70
CA GLU A 62 1.25 4.28 6.17
C GLU A 62 2.40 4.20 5.17
N LYS A 63 2.71 3.01 4.65
CA LYS A 63 3.72 2.85 3.57
C LYS A 63 3.37 3.71 2.36
N LEU A 64 2.11 3.72 1.95
CA LEU A 64 1.62 4.56 0.86
C LEU A 64 1.83 6.06 1.15
N LYS A 65 1.56 6.50 2.38
CA LYS A 65 1.79 7.88 2.81
C LYS A 65 3.26 8.25 2.79
N GLU A 66 4.13 7.37 3.28
CA GLU A 66 5.58 7.63 3.34
C GLU A 66 6.25 7.58 1.97
N SER A 67 5.82 6.68 1.08
CA SER A 67 6.47 6.48 -0.22
C SER A 67 5.89 7.36 -1.32
N ALA A 68 4.56 7.41 -1.48
CA ALA A 68 3.94 8.02 -2.66
C ALA A 68 3.71 9.51 -2.49
N VAL A 69 3.29 9.98 -1.30
CA VAL A 69 2.94 11.40 -1.09
C VAL A 69 4.12 12.34 -1.36
N PRO A 70 5.34 12.10 -0.82
CA PRO A 70 6.46 13.00 -1.07
C PRO A 70 6.86 13.04 -2.55
N VAL A 71 6.72 11.91 -3.25
CA VAL A 71 7.06 11.80 -4.67
C VAL A 71 6.01 12.52 -5.52
N ILE A 72 4.72 12.43 -5.18
CA ILE A 72 3.65 13.20 -5.82
C ILE A 72 3.87 14.70 -5.64
N GLU A 73 4.18 15.15 -4.43
CA GLU A 73 4.44 16.57 -4.17
C GLU A 73 5.66 17.10 -4.90
N LYS A 74 6.72 16.29 -5.00
CA LYS A 74 7.90 16.62 -5.80
C LYS A 74 7.55 16.71 -7.29
N TYR A 75 6.80 15.73 -7.81
CA TYR A 75 6.35 15.70 -9.20
C TYR A 75 5.50 16.92 -9.55
N ASP A 76 4.54 17.28 -8.69
CA ASP A 76 3.70 18.46 -8.82
C ASP A 76 4.53 19.74 -8.99
N LYS A 77 5.53 19.94 -8.11
CA LYS A 77 6.46 21.08 -8.19
C LYS A 77 7.26 21.08 -9.50
N GLU A 78 7.83 19.94 -9.89
CA GLU A 78 8.63 19.85 -11.12
C GLU A 78 7.78 20.10 -12.38
N VAL A 79 6.51 19.68 -12.40
CA VAL A 79 5.57 19.96 -13.49
C VAL A 79 5.23 21.45 -13.54
N VAL A 80 4.92 22.07 -12.40
CA VAL A 80 4.62 23.52 -12.33
C VAL A 80 5.81 24.34 -12.82
N GLU A 81 7.03 24.01 -12.38
CA GLU A 81 8.26 24.68 -12.83
C GLU A 81 8.51 24.47 -14.33
N TYR A 82 8.26 23.27 -14.84
CA TYR A 82 8.39 22.95 -16.26
C TYR A 82 7.42 23.76 -17.13
N ILE A 83 6.15 23.84 -16.72
CA ILE A 83 5.11 24.63 -17.41
C ILE A 83 5.45 26.12 -17.35
N ALA A 84 5.86 26.63 -16.18
CA ALA A 84 6.25 28.04 -16.01
C ALA A 84 7.47 28.44 -16.85
N GLY A 85 8.36 27.48 -17.13
CA GLY A 85 9.52 27.70 -18.00
C GLY A 85 9.18 27.98 -19.47
N GLY A 86 7.98 27.61 -19.94
CA GLY A 86 7.47 27.94 -21.28
C GLY A 86 8.23 27.35 -22.47
N ILE A 87 9.28 26.55 -22.23
CA ILE A 87 10.12 25.94 -23.27
C ILE A 87 10.03 24.42 -23.13
N ILE A 88 9.71 23.74 -24.22
CA ILE A 88 9.74 22.27 -24.26
C ILE A 88 11.19 21.79 -24.29
N ASP A 89 11.65 21.31 -23.13
CA ASP A 89 12.82 20.44 -23.04
C ASP A 89 12.36 18.97 -23.06
N GLU A 90 12.67 18.25 -24.13
CA GLU A 90 12.28 16.85 -24.33
C GLU A 90 12.91 15.91 -23.29
N THR A 91 14.10 16.26 -22.78
CA THR A 91 14.78 15.47 -21.74
C THR A 91 14.03 15.57 -20.41
N LYS A 92 13.64 16.78 -20.02
CA LYS A 92 12.82 17.01 -18.82
C LYS A 92 11.42 16.43 -18.99
N ARG A 93 10.80 16.59 -20.16
CA ARG A 93 9.51 15.98 -20.48
C ARG A 93 9.53 14.47 -20.25
N LYS A 94 10.53 13.78 -20.80
CA LYS A 94 10.66 12.33 -20.63
C LYS A 94 10.79 11.95 -19.14
N LYS A 95 11.62 12.66 -18.38
CA LYS A 95 11.77 12.44 -16.93
C LYS A 95 10.45 12.61 -16.17
N LEU A 96 9.66 13.63 -16.49
CA LEU A 96 8.34 13.86 -15.90
C LEU A 96 7.37 12.71 -16.23
N LEU A 97 7.37 12.23 -17.47
CA LEU A 97 6.53 11.09 -17.87
C LEU A 97 6.94 9.79 -17.14
N ASP A 98 8.24 9.51 -17.06
CA ASP A 98 8.77 8.33 -16.36
C ASP A 98 8.44 8.38 -14.87
N MET A 99 8.58 9.56 -14.23
CA MET A 99 8.19 9.78 -12.83
C MET A 99 6.68 9.55 -12.63
N SER A 100 5.86 10.02 -13.56
CA SER A 100 4.41 9.84 -13.52
C SER A 100 3.98 8.37 -13.66
N ALA A 101 4.75 7.57 -14.40
CA ALA A 101 4.52 6.13 -14.54
C ALA A 101 4.94 5.39 -13.26
N TYR A 102 6.10 5.74 -12.69
CA TYR A 102 6.57 5.21 -11.42
C TYR A 102 5.59 5.42 -10.27
N ILE A 103 5.08 6.66 -10.11
CA ILE A 103 4.10 6.96 -9.06
C ILE A 103 2.82 6.14 -9.28
N ASN A 104 2.34 6.04 -10.53
CA ASN A 104 1.13 5.29 -10.84
C ASN A 104 1.28 3.81 -10.44
N GLU A 105 2.43 3.22 -10.73
CA GLU A 105 2.73 1.84 -10.33
C GLU A 105 2.71 1.67 -8.81
N GLN A 106 3.33 2.57 -8.04
CA GLN A 106 3.33 2.52 -6.57
C GLN A 106 1.91 2.61 -5.98
N LEU A 107 1.08 3.50 -6.53
CA LEU A 107 -0.32 3.65 -6.12
C LEU A 107 -1.15 2.40 -6.45
N MET A 108 -0.96 1.83 -7.65
CA MET A 108 -1.64 0.61 -8.08
C MET A 108 -1.23 -0.62 -7.25
N GLN A 109 0.06 -0.78 -6.96
CA GLN A 109 0.54 -1.85 -6.08
C GLN A 109 -0.09 -1.75 -4.68
N SER A 110 -0.23 -0.54 -4.15
CA SER A 110 -0.87 -0.30 -2.86
C SER A 110 -2.36 -0.61 -2.87
N LEU A 111 -3.06 -0.30 -3.97
CA LEU A 111 -4.46 -0.70 -4.17
C LEU A 111 -4.61 -2.22 -4.20
N PHE A 112 -3.77 -2.93 -4.98
CA PHE A 112 -3.80 -4.39 -5.01
C PHE A 112 -3.52 -5.01 -3.64
N ALA A 113 -2.59 -4.42 -2.88
CA ALA A 113 -2.30 -4.86 -1.52
C ALA A 113 -3.49 -4.67 -0.57
N LEU A 114 -4.27 -3.58 -0.72
CA LEU A 114 -5.48 -3.33 0.07
C LEU A 114 -6.63 -4.25 -0.34
N ASP A 115 -6.86 -4.45 -1.65
CA ASP A 115 -7.92 -5.31 -2.18
C ASP A 115 -7.67 -6.80 -1.87
N GLY A 116 -6.40 -7.21 -1.80
CA GLY A 116 -6.01 -8.55 -1.38
C GLY A 116 -6.31 -8.88 0.10
N ILE A 117 -6.67 -7.89 0.92
CA ILE A 117 -7.04 -8.12 2.32
C ILE A 117 -8.51 -8.56 2.39
N THR A 118 -8.72 -9.87 2.50
CA THR A 118 -10.04 -10.46 2.75
C THR A 118 -10.46 -10.21 4.20
N CYS A 119 -11.69 -9.72 4.38
CA CYS A 119 -12.29 -9.50 5.69
C CYS A 119 -13.60 -10.27 5.75
N GLU A 120 -13.85 -10.98 6.86
CA GLU A 120 -15.12 -11.65 7.10
C GLU A 120 -16.27 -10.65 7.22
N ILE A 121 -17.51 -11.15 7.08
CA ILE A 121 -18.71 -10.30 7.07
C ILE A 121 -18.83 -9.52 8.39
N ASP A 122 -18.49 -10.16 9.50
CA ASP A 122 -18.62 -9.64 10.85
C ASP A 122 -17.48 -8.69 11.25
N PHE A 123 -16.40 -8.62 10.46
CA PHE A 123 -15.26 -7.73 10.69
C PHE A 123 -15.52 -6.33 10.12
N THR A 124 -16.52 -5.65 10.67
CA THR A 124 -17.01 -4.37 10.15
C THR A 124 -15.97 -3.26 10.22
N THR A 125 -15.15 -3.21 11.28
CA THR A 125 -14.11 -2.19 11.47
C THR A 125 -13.01 -2.37 10.43
N ALA A 126 -12.54 -3.60 10.23
CA ALA A 126 -11.54 -3.90 9.20
C ALA A 126 -12.05 -3.56 7.80
N ARG A 127 -13.30 -3.91 7.47
CA ARG A 127 -13.92 -3.57 6.19
C ARG A 127 -14.07 -2.07 5.98
N GLN A 128 -14.36 -1.30 7.03
CA GLN A 128 -14.40 0.15 6.96
C GLN A 128 -13.01 0.73 6.71
N LYS A 129 -12.01 0.38 7.53
CA LYS A 129 -10.62 0.84 7.38
C LYS A 129 -10.07 0.50 5.99
N ARG A 130 -10.37 -0.69 5.44
CA ARG A 130 -9.98 -1.06 4.07
C ARG A 130 -10.59 -0.12 3.03
N ARG A 131 -11.89 0.17 3.13
CA ARG A 131 -12.59 1.09 2.20
C ARG A 131 -12.01 2.51 2.28
N GLU A 132 -11.69 2.99 3.48
CA GLU A 132 -11.04 4.28 3.68
C GLU A 132 -9.64 4.32 3.06
N GLY A 133 -8.85 3.27 3.25
CA GLY A 133 -7.53 3.12 2.61
C GLY A 133 -7.61 3.11 1.09
N VAL A 134 -8.56 2.39 0.51
CA VAL A 134 -8.78 2.35 -0.94
C VAL A 134 -9.18 3.74 -1.46
N ARG A 135 -10.14 4.40 -0.80
CA ARG A 135 -10.54 5.78 -1.17
C ARG A 135 -9.37 6.75 -1.10
N TYR A 136 -8.52 6.62 -0.10
CA TYR A 136 -7.33 7.45 0.05
C TYR A 136 -6.36 7.24 -1.13
N ALA A 137 -6.06 5.99 -1.49
CA ALA A 137 -5.21 5.67 -2.64
C ALA A 137 -5.81 6.16 -3.97
N GLN A 138 -7.12 5.99 -4.16
CA GLN A 138 -7.86 6.51 -5.32
C GLN A 138 -7.78 8.04 -5.40
N GLY A 139 -7.93 8.75 -4.29
CA GLY A 139 -7.78 10.21 -4.27
C GLY A 139 -6.37 10.69 -4.65
N LEU A 140 -5.33 9.91 -4.33
CA LEU A 140 -3.96 10.18 -4.78
C LEU A 140 -3.79 9.95 -6.29
N LEU A 141 -4.43 8.91 -6.85
CA LEU A 141 -4.47 8.69 -8.30
C LEU A 141 -5.16 9.85 -9.03
N ASP A 142 -6.32 10.29 -8.53
CA ASP A 142 -7.05 11.43 -9.10
C ASP A 142 -6.19 12.70 -9.09
N ARG A 143 -5.39 12.92 -8.03
CA ARG A 143 -4.43 14.03 -7.97
C ARG A 143 -3.33 13.88 -9.01
N LEU A 144 -2.76 12.69 -9.16
CA LEU A 144 -1.73 12.41 -10.17
C LEU A 144 -2.26 12.64 -11.59
N ASP A 145 -3.49 12.20 -11.87
CA ASP A 145 -4.12 12.34 -13.18
C ASP A 145 -4.40 13.80 -13.55
N LYS A 146 -4.74 14.64 -12.57
CA LYS A 146 -4.83 16.10 -12.77
C LYS A 146 -3.49 16.69 -13.19
N ILE A 147 -2.41 16.39 -12.45
CA ILE A 147 -1.07 16.89 -12.76
C ILE A 147 -0.62 16.43 -14.16
N LYS A 148 -0.89 15.16 -14.51
CA LYS A 148 -0.61 14.62 -15.86
C LYS A 148 -1.41 15.34 -16.95
N SER A 149 -2.67 15.65 -16.67
CA SER A 149 -3.53 16.40 -17.59
C SER A 149 -2.95 17.78 -17.86
N ASP A 150 -2.54 18.51 -16.82
CA ASP A 150 -1.95 19.84 -16.96
C ASP A 150 -0.66 19.82 -17.81
N LEU A 151 0.22 18.85 -17.54
CA LEU A 151 1.43 18.62 -18.33
C LEU A 151 1.10 18.34 -19.81
N ARG A 152 0.07 17.51 -20.07
CA ARG A 152 -0.36 17.17 -21.42
C ARG A 152 -0.89 18.39 -22.18
N VAL A 153 -1.74 19.18 -21.54
CA VAL A 153 -2.31 20.40 -22.14
C VAL A 153 -1.20 21.37 -22.55
N PHE A 154 -0.20 21.56 -21.69
CA PHE A 154 0.97 22.40 -22.01
C PHE A 154 1.78 21.87 -23.21
N ILE A 155 2.00 20.56 -23.29
CA ILE A 155 2.73 19.95 -24.41
C ILE A 155 1.96 20.12 -25.72
N ASP A 156 0.64 19.91 -25.69
CA ASP A 156 -0.20 19.98 -26.88
C ASP A 156 -0.34 21.43 -27.39
N SER A 157 -0.31 22.44 -26.50
CA SER A 157 -0.37 23.85 -26.90
C SER A 157 0.89 24.38 -27.60
N HIS A 158 2.02 23.69 -27.46
CA HIS A 158 3.32 24.08 -28.06
C HIS A 158 3.69 23.23 -29.29
N LYS A 159 2.80 22.33 -29.72
CA LYS A 159 2.93 21.59 -30.99
C LYS A 159 2.20 22.25 -32.17
N ALA A 160 1.43 23.30 -31.91
CA ALA A 160 0.74 24.11 -32.93
C ALA A 160 1.64 25.24 -33.42
#